data_AF-K1XA80-F1
#
_entry.id   AF-K1XA80-F1
#
_cell.length_a   1.000
_cell.length_b   1.000
_cell.length_c   1.000
_cell.angle_alpha   90.00
_cell.angle_beta   90.00
_cell.angle_gamma   90.00
#
_symmetry.space_group_name_H-M   'P 1'
#
loop_
_entity.id
_entity.type
_entity.pdbx_description
1 polymer ?
#
loop_
_entity_poly.entity_id
_entity_poly.type
_entity_poly.pdbx_seq_one_letter_code
_entity_poly.pdbx_strand_id
1 'polypeptide(L)'
;MQRLNVGFSRARDTMVFVHSMPLEDYMDTRRGDALRFYSTLLEDTKRSDHFIVDEKTFDSPKEKELYQLLLQTDFFQNNRERMRIIPQFDIGRYIAQEYKKYIPKYRVDFLVTLTDGGRESSLILEYDGLEYHTKDHSVVRSLEDFREEYLEYDVRRQLELESYGYRFLRINKFSLAPCKEGQTKIDVLNDLLVSALEQ
;
A
#
# COMPACT_ATOMS: atom_id res chain seq x y z
N MET A 1 -28.17 22.67 -2.37
CA MET A 1 -27.06 22.39 -3.29
C MET A 1 -25.81 23.18 -2.92
N GLN A 2 -25.85 24.52 -2.88
CA GLN A 2 -24.65 25.35 -2.74
C GLN A 2 -23.78 25.07 -1.50
N ARG A 3 -24.34 24.87 -0.31
CA ARG A 3 -23.54 24.65 0.92
C ARG A 3 -22.90 23.26 1.02
N LEU A 4 -23.55 22.24 0.46
CA LEU A 4 -23.02 20.87 0.46
C LEU A 4 -21.83 20.75 -0.52
N ASN A 5 -22.02 21.27 -1.73
CA ASN A 5 -20.98 21.27 -2.77
C ASN A 5 -19.76 22.11 -2.36
N VAL A 6 -19.97 23.21 -1.62
CA VAL A 6 -18.86 24.01 -1.07
C VAL A 6 -18.11 23.27 0.05
N GLY A 7 -18.80 22.51 0.90
CA GLY A 7 -18.16 21.67 1.91
C GLY A 7 -17.32 20.55 1.28
N PHE A 8 -17.90 19.85 0.29
CA PHE A 8 -17.25 18.72 -0.38
C PHE A 8 -16.10 19.14 -1.30
N SER A 9 -16.17 20.29 -1.95
CA SER A 9 -15.05 20.83 -2.75
C SER A 9 -13.86 21.32 -1.93
N ARG A 10 -14.00 21.38 -0.60
CA ARG A 10 -12.94 21.82 0.32
C ARG A 10 -12.30 20.69 1.12
N ALA A 11 -12.92 19.51 1.13
CA ALA A 11 -12.29 18.33 1.68
C ALA A 11 -11.08 17.96 0.82
N ARG A 12 -9.92 17.79 1.43
CA ARG A 12 -8.69 17.40 0.73
C ARG A 12 -8.36 15.93 0.98
N ASP A 13 -8.37 15.52 2.24
CA ASP A 13 -7.82 14.21 2.60
C ASP A 13 -8.90 13.31 3.23
N THR A 14 -9.49 13.74 4.35
CA THR A 14 -10.48 12.94 5.07
C THR A 14 -11.76 13.72 5.31
N MET A 15 -12.89 13.07 5.01
CA MET A 15 -14.23 13.59 5.30
C MET A 15 -14.83 12.86 6.49
N VAL A 16 -14.94 13.56 7.63
CA VAL A 16 -15.57 13.02 8.84
C VAL A 16 -17.02 13.50 8.89
N PHE A 17 -17.96 12.56 8.82
CA PHE A 17 -19.39 12.82 8.97
C PHE A 17 -19.83 12.43 10.38
N VAL A 18 -20.30 13.42 11.15
CA VAL A 18 -20.88 13.19 12.49
C VAL A 18 -22.38 13.46 12.42
N HIS A 19 -23.17 12.50 12.87
CA HIS A 19 -24.63 12.61 12.90
C HIS A 19 -25.17 12.28 14.29
N SER A 20 -26.27 12.93 14.67
CA SER A 20 -26.86 12.85 16.01
C SER A 20 -27.94 11.77 16.15
N MET A 21 -28.36 11.18 15.04
CA MET A 21 -29.41 10.15 14.95
C MET A 21 -28.99 9.09 13.92
N PRO A 22 -29.62 7.90 13.86
CA PRO A 22 -29.41 6.92 12.80
C PRO A 22 -29.57 7.47 11.38
N LEU A 23 -28.87 6.88 10.40
CA LEU A 23 -28.94 7.32 8.99
C LEU A 23 -30.34 7.16 8.39
N GLU A 24 -31.10 6.14 8.83
CA GLU A 24 -32.49 5.94 8.42
C GLU A 24 -33.37 7.15 8.77
N ASP A 25 -33.09 7.86 9.87
CA ASP A 25 -33.91 8.98 10.32
C ASP A 25 -33.68 10.26 9.52
N TYR A 26 -32.69 10.29 8.62
CA TYR A 26 -32.45 11.39 7.68
C TYR A 26 -33.06 11.14 6.29
N MET A 27 -33.67 9.96 6.07
CA MET A 27 -34.14 9.41 4.78
C MET A 27 -34.95 10.38 3.92
N ASP A 28 -35.80 11.22 4.53
CA ASP A 28 -36.70 12.10 3.79
C ASP A 28 -36.05 13.43 3.35
N THR A 29 -34.74 13.55 3.57
CA THR A 29 -34.00 14.79 3.31
C THR A 29 -32.90 14.59 2.29
N ARG A 30 -32.65 15.62 1.49
CA ARG A 30 -31.48 15.68 0.58
C ARG A 30 -30.13 15.52 1.27
N ARG A 31 -30.04 15.78 2.58
CA ARG A 31 -28.84 15.52 3.38
C ARG A 31 -28.71 14.02 3.65
N GLY A 32 -29.82 13.34 3.94
CA GLY A 32 -29.88 11.89 4.05
C GLY A 32 -29.44 11.19 2.78
N ASP A 33 -29.83 11.69 1.60
CA ASP A 33 -29.38 11.12 0.31
C ASP A 33 -27.85 11.16 0.16
N ALA A 34 -27.23 12.30 0.48
CA ALA A 34 -25.78 12.44 0.41
C ALA A 34 -25.07 11.59 1.47
N LEU A 35 -25.58 11.56 2.71
CA LEU A 35 -25.04 10.71 3.77
C LEU A 35 -25.14 9.23 3.41
N ARG A 36 -26.25 8.79 2.79
CA ARG A 36 -26.39 7.44 2.29
C ARG A 36 -25.40 7.14 1.19
N PHE A 37 -25.22 8.04 0.22
CA PHE A 37 -24.21 7.86 -0.83
C PHE A 37 -22.81 7.66 -0.24
N TYR A 38 -22.37 8.50 0.69
CA TYR A 38 -21.05 8.36 1.31
C TYR A 38 -20.95 7.17 2.25
N SER A 39 -22.04 6.82 2.95
CA SER A 39 -22.09 5.61 3.78
C SER A 39 -22.01 4.35 2.92
N THR A 40 -22.74 4.31 1.80
CA THR A 40 -22.68 3.21 0.83
C THR A 40 -21.31 3.18 0.17
N LEU A 41 -20.74 4.31 -0.23
CA LEU A 41 -19.38 4.37 -0.78
C LEU A 41 -18.34 3.88 0.23
N LEU A 42 -18.47 4.26 1.51
CA LEU A 42 -17.59 3.80 2.59
C LEU A 42 -17.75 2.29 2.85
N GLU A 43 -18.99 1.80 2.91
CA GLU A 43 -19.29 0.38 3.09
C GLU A 43 -18.86 -0.45 1.88
N ASP A 44 -19.04 0.07 0.67
CA ASP A 44 -18.62 -0.56 -0.57
C ASP A 44 -17.10 -0.57 -0.65
N THR A 45 -16.39 0.51 -0.30
CA THR A 45 -14.92 0.51 -0.22
C THR A 45 -14.41 -0.44 0.86
N LYS A 46 -15.01 -0.44 2.06
CA LYS A 46 -14.72 -1.44 3.09
C LYS A 46 -14.94 -2.88 2.60
N ARG A 47 -15.97 -3.12 1.78
CA ARG A 47 -16.27 -4.44 1.19
C ARG A 47 -15.39 -4.79 0.00
N SER A 48 -14.91 -3.79 -0.75
CA SER A 48 -14.14 -3.96 -1.99
C SER A 48 -12.63 -3.88 -1.80
N ASP A 49 -12.15 -3.65 -0.58
CA ASP A 49 -10.72 -3.57 -0.22
C ASP A 49 -9.95 -4.91 -0.30
N HIS A 50 -10.47 -5.95 -0.95
CA HIS A 50 -9.84 -7.27 -0.93
C HIS A 50 -9.49 -7.92 -2.25
N PHE A 51 -9.81 -7.32 -3.40
CA PHE A 51 -9.51 -8.02 -4.65
C PHE A 51 -9.07 -7.05 -5.72
N ILE A 52 -7.80 -7.19 -6.12
CA ILE A 52 -7.39 -6.89 -7.48
C ILE A 52 -8.20 -7.84 -8.36
N VAL A 53 -9.26 -7.33 -8.99
CA VAL A 53 -10.17 -8.11 -9.85
C VAL A 53 -9.52 -8.40 -11.20
N ASP A 54 -8.54 -7.60 -11.62
CA ASP A 54 -7.92 -7.70 -12.95
C ASP A 54 -6.43 -8.04 -12.86
N GLU A 55 -6.06 -9.19 -13.43
CA GLU A 55 -4.67 -9.66 -13.54
C GLU A 55 -3.77 -8.68 -14.31
N LYS A 56 -4.35 -7.76 -15.10
CA LYS A 56 -3.63 -6.69 -15.82
C LYS A 56 -3.09 -5.57 -14.92
N THR A 57 -3.37 -5.64 -13.61
CA THR A 57 -2.94 -4.60 -12.66
C THR A 57 -1.45 -4.70 -12.32
N PHE A 58 -0.79 -5.83 -12.59
CA PHE A 58 0.64 -6.01 -12.30
C PHE A 58 1.50 -5.80 -13.54
N ASP A 59 2.66 -5.20 -13.34
CA ASP A 59 3.61 -4.95 -14.42
C ASP A 59 4.57 -6.13 -14.62
N SER A 60 4.67 -7.03 -13.63
CA SER A 60 5.47 -8.25 -13.73
C SER A 60 4.80 -9.49 -13.12
N PRO A 61 5.14 -10.70 -13.61
CA PRO A 61 4.72 -11.96 -12.98
C PRO A 61 5.18 -12.09 -11.52
N LYS A 62 6.29 -11.43 -11.15
CA LYS A 62 6.85 -11.48 -9.81
C LYS A 62 6.10 -10.62 -8.81
N GLU A 63 5.59 -9.46 -9.21
CA GLU A 63 4.64 -8.70 -8.40
C GLU A 63 3.37 -9.52 -8.15
N LYS A 64 2.84 -10.20 -9.18
CA LYS A 64 1.68 -11.08 -9.02
C LYS A 64 1.96 -12.21 -8.02
N GLU A 65 3.12 -12.87 -8.13
CA GLU A 65 3.57 -13.91 -7.18
C GLU A 65 3.67 -13.32 -5.76
N LEU A 66 4.28 -12.15 -5.59
CA LEU A 66 4.43 -11.49 -4.30
C LEU A 66 3.08 -11.12 -3.68
N TYR A 67 2.14 -10.59 -4.47
CA TYR A 67 0.79 -10.31 -4.01
C TYR A 67 0.06 -11.58 -3.54
N GLN A 68 0.17 -12.66 -4.31
CA GLN A 68 -0.42 -13.95 -3.92
C GLN A 68 0.18 -14.51 -2.63
N LEU A 69 1.50 -14.38 -2.44
CA LEU A 69 2.17 -14.77 -1.20
C LEU A 69 1.70 -13.88 -0.03
N LEU A 70 1.63 -12.57 -0.22
CA LEU A 70 1.18 -11.59 0.78
C LEU A 70 -0.22 -11.95 1.31
N LEU A 71 -1.16 -12.24 0.42
CA LEU A 71 -2.52 -12.63 0.79
C LEU A 71 -2.58 -13.94 1.59
N GLN A 72 -1.57 -14.80 1.51
CA GLN A 72 -1.52 -16.08 2.23
C GLN A 72 -0.81 -15.98 3.58
N THR A 73 -0.18 -14.84 3.91
CA THR A 73 0.49 -14.67 5.20
C THR A 73 -0.50 -14.61 6.36
N ASP A 74 -0.15 -15.20 7.50
CA ASP A 74 -0.94 -15.09 8.73
C ASP A 74 -1.12 -13.63 9.15
N PHE A 75 -0.09 -12.80 8.93
CA PHE A 75 -0.13 -11.36 9.17
C PHE A 75 -1.28 -10.70 8.41
N PHE A 76 -1.41 -10.96 7.11
CA PHE A 76 -2.54 -10.42 6.33
C PHE A 76 -3.87 -10.99 6.81
N GLN A 77 -3.96 -12.31 7.03
CA GLN A 77 -5.22 -12.95 7.45
C GLN A 77 -5.73 -12.39 8.79
N ASN A 78 -4.85 -12.15 9.75
CA ASN A 78 -5.18 -11.60 11.07
C ASN A 78 -5.46 -10.09 11.04
N ASN A 79 -4.99 -9.39 10.02
CA ASN A 79 -5.15 -7.93 9.87
C ASN A 79 -6.07 -7.53 8.74
N ARG A 80 -6.80 -8.48 8.14
CA ARG A 80 -7.54 -8.26 6.89
C ARG A 80 -8.45 -7.04 6.92
N GLU A 81 -9.22 -6.83 7.99
CA GLU A 81 -10.13 -5.68 8.11
C GLU A 81 -9.41 -4.34 8.34
N ARG A 82 -8.16 -4.38 8.79
CA ARG A 82 -7.33 -3.23 9.16
C ARG A 82 -6.25 -2.91 8.14
N MET A 83 -6.02 -3.79 7.18
CA MET A 83 -4.92 -3.74 6.24
C MET A 83 -5.44 -3.47 4.83
N ARG A 84 -4.83 -2.50 4.15
CA ARG A 84 -5.09 -2.16 2.75
C ARG A 84 -3.86 -2.42 1.92
N ILE A 85 -4.05 -2.94 0.72
CA ILE A 85 -2.98 -3.20 -0.25
C ILE A 85 -3.40 -2.59 -1.58
N ILE A 86 -2.65 -1.58 -2.03
CA ILE A 86 -2.92 -0.87 -3.27
C ILE A 86 -1.76 -1.18 -4.24
N PRO A 87 -1.98 -1.99 -5.29
CA PRO A 87 -0.95 -2.26 -6.28
C PRO A 87 -0.70 -1.03 -7.17
N GLN A 88 0.49 -0.95 -7.77
CA GLN A 88 0.85 0.03 -8.80
C GLN A 88 0.51 1.48 -8.40
N PHE A 89 0.76 1.84 -7.14
CA PHE A 89 0.34 3.10 -6.57
C PHE A 89 1.19 4.28 -7.10
N ASP A 90 0.54 5.29 -7.68
CA ASP A 90 1.17 6.53 -8.19
C ASP A 90 1.52 7.47 -7.02
N ILE A 91 2.51 7.06 -6.23
CA ILE A 91 2.94 7.75 -5.02
C ILE A 91 3.50 9.15 -5.31
N GLY A 92 4.18 9.32 -6.44
CA GLY A 92 4.72 10.62 -6.85
C GLY A 92 3.60 11.63 -7.06
N ARG A 93 2.54 11.25 -7.77
CA ARG A 93 1.37 12.12 -7.94
C ARG A 93 0.68 12.41 -6.61
N TYR A 94 0.52 11.41 -5.75
CA TYR A 94 -0.08 11.58 -4.43
C TYR A 94 0.69 12.61 -3.59
N ILE A 95 2.00 12.43 -3.44
CA ILE A 95 2.87 13.35 -2.69
C ILE A 95 2.87 14.76 -3.30
N ALA A 96 2.92 14.88 -4.63
CA ALA A 96 2.89 16.17 -5.31
C ALA A 96 1.59 16.95 -5.00
N GLN A 97 0.46 16.25 -4.93
CA GLN A 97 -0.85 16.85 -4.61
C GLN A 97 -0.94 17.28 -3.15
N GLU A 98 -0.47 16.41 -2.25
CA GLU A 98 -0.51 16.63 -0.80
C GLU A 98 0.40 17.80 -0.37
N TYR A 99 1.68 17.71 -0.72
CA TYR A 99 2.70 18.64 -0.22
C TYR A 99 2.94 19.85 -1.13
N LYS A 100 2.30 19.90 -2.31
CA LYS A 100 2.50 20.94 -3.34
C LYS A 100 3.97 21.14 -3.71
N LYS A 101 4.78 20.08 -3.61
CA LYS A 101 6.19 20.05 -4.00
C LYS A 101 6.35 19.26 -5.28
N TYR A 102 7.38 19.59 -6.05
CA TYR A 102 7.79 18.74 -7.14
C TYR A 102 8.45 17.49 -6.55
N ILE A 103 7.98 16.33 -7.00
CA ILE A 103 8.59 15.02 -6.83
C ILE A 103 8.48 14.31 -8.19
N PRO A 104 9.45 13.46 -8.58
CA PRO A 104 9.29 12.66 -9.78
C PRO A 104 8.00 11.81 -9.74
N LYS A 105 7.51 11.41 -10.91
CA LYS A 105 6.31 10.56 -11.04
C LYS A 105 6.62 9.11 -10.68
N TYR A 106 6.99 8.90 -9.42
CA TYR A 106 7.26 7.58 -8.88
C TYR A 106 5.97 6.78 -8.79
N ARG A 107 6.10 5.51 -9.16
CA ARG A 107 5.10 4.48 -8.93
C ARG A 107 5.77 3.35 -8.16
N VAL A 108 5.06 2.80 -7.19
CA VAL A 108 5.53 1.69 -6.36
C VAL A 108 4.66 0.47 -6.61
N ASP A 109 5.24 -0.73 -6.45
CA ASP A 109 4.54 -1.98 -6.75
C ASP A 109 3.34 -2.17 -5.83
N PHE A 110 3.50 -1.90 -4.54
CA PHE A 110 2.45 -1.96 -3.54
C PHE A 110 2.60 -0.85 -2.50
N LEU A 111 1.52 -0.11 -2.26
CA LEU A 111 1.34 0.63 -1.02
C LEU A 111 0.50 -0.21 -0.07
N VAL A 112 1.09 -0.60 1.05
CA VAL A 112 0.44 -1.34 2.12
C VAL A 112 0.18 -0.39 3.28
N THR A 113 -1.05 -0.31 3.76
CA THR A 113 -1.37 0.46 4.98
C THR A 113 -2.03 -0.43 6.02
N LEU A 114 -1.70 -0.20 7.29
CA LEU A 114 -2.28 -0.88 8.44
C LEU A 114 -2.84 0.18 9.40
N THR A 115 -4.11 0.07 9.74
CA THR A 115 -4.76 0.96 10.71
C THR A 115 -4.94 0.24 12.04
N ASP A 116 -4.31 0.75 13.09
CA ASP A 116 -4.48 0.22 14.45
C ASP A 116 -4.65 1.34 15.48
N GLY A 117 -5.68 1.24 16.32
CA GLY A 117 -5.95 2.23 17.37
C GLY A 117 -6.09 3.68 16.88
N GLY A 118 -6.52 3.89 15.63
CA GLY A 118 -6.62 5.21 15.00
C GLY A 118 -5.30 5.77 14.45
N ARG A 119 -4.21 4.99 14.49
CA ARG A 119 -2.95 5.29 13.81
C ARG A 119 -2.87 4.50 12.51
N GLU A 120 -2.39 5.15 11.46
CA GLU A 120 -2.14 4.49 10.18
C GLU A 120 -0.62 4.36 9.96
N SER A 121 -0.20 3.14 9.65
CA SER A 121 1.19 2.80 9.30
C SER A 121 1.24 2.47 7.82
N SER A 122 2.08 3.18 7.05
CA SER A 122 2.29 2.90 5.63
C SER A 122 3.63 2.19 5.39
N LEU A 123 3.61 1.24 4.45
CA LEU A 123 4.76 0.48 3.99
C LEU A 123 4.70 0.39 2.46
N ILE A 124 5.78 0.78 1.81
CA ILE A 124 6.02 0.51 0.40
C ILE A 124 6.64 -0.88 0.29
N LEU A 125 5.98 -1.79 -0.41
CA LEU A 125 6.46 -3.14 -0.68
C LEU A 125 6.81 -3.24 -2.16
N GLU A 126 8.07 -3.60 -2.48
CA GLU A 126 8.58 -3.69 -3.85
C GLU A 126 9.22 -5.06 -4.10
N TYR A 127 9.05 -5.58 -5.33
CA TYR A 127 9.80 -6.75 -5.79
C TYR A 127 10.96 -6.32 -6.70
N ASP A 128 12.17 -6.37 -6.15
CA ASP A 128 13.38 -6.00 -6.87
C ASP A 128 13.88 -7.16 -7.74
N GLY A 129 13.51 -7.11 -9.02
CA GLY A 129 14.08 -7.96 -10.05
C GLY A 129 15.58 -7.72 -10.23
N LEU A 130 16.35 -8.80 -10.26
CA LEU A 130 17.81 -8.73 -10.34
C LEU A 130 18.28 -7.97 -11.59
N GLU A 131 17.61 -8.20 -12.72
CA GLU A 131 17.97 -7.62 -14.02
C GLU A 131 17.71 -6.11 -14.11
N TYR A 132 16.90 -5.56 -13.21
CA TYR A 132 16.42 -4.18 -13.28
C TYR A 132 16.97 -3.29 -12.16
N HIS A 133 17.31 -3.87 -11.01
CA HIS A 133 17.71 -3.12 -9.81
C HIS A 133 19.18 -3.30 -9.41
N THR A 134 19.99 -3.97 -10.25
CA THR A 134 21.43 -4.12 -10.02
C THR A 134 22.27 -3.57 -11.18
N LYS A 135 23.46 -3.06 -10.88
CA LYS A 135 24.41 -2.52 -11.87
C LYS A 135 24.95 -3.63 -12.75
N ASP A 136 25.40 -4.73 -12.14
CA ASP A 136 25.79 -5.96 -12.84
C ASP A 136 25.13 -7.20 -12.21
N HIS A 137 24.00 -7.62 -12.79
CA HIS A 137 23.30 -8.83 -12.34
C HIS A 137 24.14 -10.11 -12.45
N SER A 138 25.19 -10.12 -13.29
CA SER A 138 26.01 -11.31 -13.53
C SER A 138 26.90 -11.65 -12.35
N VAL A 139 27.17 -10.73 -11.42
CA VAL A 139 28.01 -10.99 -10.23
C VAL A 139 27.21 -11.34 -8.98
N VAL A 140 25.90 -11.06 -8.97
CA VAL A 140 25.07 -11.20 -7.77
C VAL A 140 24.71 -12.66 -7.49
N ARG A 141 25.08 -13.17 -6.31
CA ARG A 141 24.82 -14.55 -5.86
C ARG A 141 24.16 -14.62 -4.49
N SER A 142 24.22 -13.56 -3.69
CA SER A 142 23.56 -13.47 -2.38
C SER A 142 22.82 -12.15 -2.17
N LEU A 143 22.21 -12.02 -0.99
CA LEU A 143 21.57 -10.77 -0.56
C LEU A 143 22.60 -9.64 -0.35
N GLU A 144 23.79 -9.98 0.13
CA GLU A 144 24.91 -9.04 0.32
C GLU A 144 25.35 -8.46 -1.03
N ASP A 145 25.61 -9.32 -2.01
CA ASP A 145 25.98 -8.87 -3.37
C ASP A 145 24.88 -7.98 -3.97
N PHE A 146 23.60 -8.33 -3.74
CA PHE A 146 22.47 -7.55 -4.24
C PHE A 146 22.48 -6.12 -3.67
N ARG A 147 22.82 -5.97 -2.39
CA ARG A 147 22.89 -4.66 -1.72
C ARG A 147 24.04 -3.81 -2.25
N GLU A 148 25.18 -4.41 -2.55
CA GLU A 148 26.34 -3.69 -3.10
C GLU A 148 26.12 -3.25 -4.56
N GLU A 149 25.46 -4.10 -5.33
CA GLU A 149 25.17 -3.86 -6.75
C GLU A 149 23.92 -3.00 -6.98
N TYR A 150 23.24 -2.56 -5.93
CA TYR A 150 22.00 -1.79 -6.04
C TYR A 150 22.18 -0.49 -6.82
N LEU A 151 21.24 -0.16 -7.70
CA LEU A 151 21.31 1.06 -8.52
C LEU A 151 21.21 2.33 -7.65
N GLU A 152 22.09 3.30 -7.90
CA GLU A 152 22.07 4.58 -7.15
C GLU A 152 20.73 5.31 -7.25
N TYR A 153 20.07 5.22 -8.39
CA TYR A 153 18.75 5.82 -8.59
C TYR A 153 17.71 5.24 -7.61
N ASP A 154 17.70 3.93 -7.42
CA ASP A 154 16.72 3.28 -6.56
C ASP A 154 16.99 3.55 -5.07
N VAL A 155 18.27 3.73 -4.68
CA VAL A 155 18.65 4.20 -3.33
C VAL A 155 18.17 5.63 -3.10
N ARG A 156 18.41 6.53 -4.06
CA ARG A 156 17.95 7.94 -3.96
C ARG A 156 16.43 8.03 -3.90
N ARG A 157 15.71 7.25 -4.72
CA ARG A 157 14.25 7.14 -4.70
C ARG A 157 13.75 6.70 -3.32
N GLN A 158 14.42 5.72 -2.72
CA GLN A 158 14.08 5.24 -1.38
C GLN A 158 14.21 6.35 -0.34
N LEU A 159 15.38 7.00 -0.26
CA LEU A 159 15.65 8.06 0.70
C LEU A 159 14.69 9.26 0.55
N GLU A 160 14.36 9.62 -0.70
CA GLU A 160 13.39 10.68 -0.95
C GLU A 160 12.00 10.31 -0.43
N LEU A 161 11.49 9.11 -0.73
CA LEU A 161 10.18 8.65 -0.26
C LEU A 161 10.15 8.43 1.25
N GLU A 162 11.24 7.95 1.86
CA GLU A 162 11.40 7.86 3.31
C GLU A 162 11.36 9.24 3.99
N SER A 163 11.85 10.29 3.33
CA SER A 163 11.76 11.67 3.85
C SER A 163 10.31 12.18 3.96
N TYR A 164 9.37 11.57 3.26
CA TYR A 164 7.93 11.83 3.37
C TYR A 164 7.22 10.92 4.40
N GLY A 165 7.97 10.07 5.11
CA GLY A 165 7.47 9.21 6.18
C GLY A 165 7.07 7.79 5.75
N TYR A 166 7.32 7.40 4.51
CA TYR A 166 7.07 6.04 4.05
C TYR A 166 8.20 5.10 4.46
N ARG A 167 7.87 3.88 4.90
CA ARG A 167 8.86 2.81 5.12
C ARG A 167 8.95 1.92 3.90
N PHE A 168 10.07 1.22 3.72
CA PHE A 168 10.26 0.26 2.63
C PHE A 168 10.45 -1.17 3.15
N LEU A 169 9.82 -2.11 2.47
CA LEU A 169 10.17 -3.51 2.48
C LEU A 169 10.46 -3.93 1.04
N ARG A 170 11.75 -4.04 0.72
CA ARG A 170 12.20 -4.45 -0.61
C ARG A 170 12.51 -5.94 -0.61
N ILE A 171 11.92 -6.63 -1.57
CA ILE A 171 11.92 -8.08 -1.66
C ILE A 171 12.61 -8.51 -2.95
N ASN A 172 13.51 -9.49 -2.87
CA ASN A 172 14.09 -10.14 -4.04
C ASN A 172 14.12 -11.66 -3.85
N LYS A 173 14.63 -12.38 -4.85
CA LYS A 173 14.70 -13.85 -4.81
C LYS A 173 15.52 -14.40 -3.63
N PHE A 174 16.49 -13.64 -3.13
CA PHE A 174 17.34 -14.03 -2.00
C PHE A 174 16.67 -13.71 -0.66
N SER A 175 16.01 -12.56 -0.53
CA SER A 175 15.34 -12.18 0.72
C SER A 175 14.10 -13.03 1.03
N LEU A 176 13.44 -13.58 0.01
CA LEU A 176 12.33 -14.54 0.19
C LEU A 176 12.79 -16.00 0.34
N ALA A 177 14.09 -16.28 0.21
CA ALA A 177 14.57 -17.65 0.28
C ALA A 177 14.42 -18.19 1.72
N PRO A 178 13.74 -19.34 1.92
CA PRO A 178 13.68 -19.97 3.23
C PRO A 178 15.07 -20.32 3.76
N CYS A 179 15.31 -19.99 5.02
CA CYS A 179 16.60 -20.22 5.68
C CYS A 179 16.55 -21.36 6.71
N LYS A 180 15.34 -21.81 7.08
CA LYS A 180 15.11 -22.90 8.05
C LYS A 180 14.44 -24.09 7.36
N GLU A 181 14.73 -25.29 7.83
CA GLU A 181 14.08 -26.51 7.35
C GLU A 181 12.56 -26.43 7.61
N GLY A 182 11.77 -26.74 6.57
CA GLY A 182 10.31 -26.67 6.62
C GLY A 182 9.70 -25.27 6.47
N GLN A 183 10.51 -24.21 6.43
CA GLN A 183 10.02 -22.85 6.22
C GLN A 183 9.65 -22.64 4.74
N THR A 184 8.52 -21.99 4.49
CA THR A 184 8.05 -21.60 3.16
C THR A 184 8.33 -20.13 2.88
N LYS A 185 8.18 -19.70 1.62
CA LYS A 185 8.26 -18.26 1.26
C LYS A 185 7.18 -17.43 1.96
N ILE A 186 6.03 -18.03 2.25
CA ILE A 186 4.92 -17.38 2.95
C ILE A 186 5.36 -17.06 4.38
N ASP A 187 5.99 -18.03 5.06
CA ASP A 187 6.51 -17.85 6.42
C ASP A 187 7.59 -16.76 6.47
N VAL A 188 8.52 -16.76 5.49
CA VAL A 188 9.55 -15.72 5.39
C VAL A 188 8.91 -14.34 5.18
N LEU A 189 7.97 -14.21 4.26
CA LEU A 189 7.29 -12.94 3.99
C LEU A 189 6.48 -12.47 5.21
N ASN A 190 5.84 -13.40 5.91
CA ASN A 190 5.10 -13.12 7.14
C ASN A 190 6.01 -12.49 8.21
N ASP A 191 7.17 -13.11 8.48
CA ASP A 191 8.14 -12.60 9.46
C ASP A 191 8.65 -11.19 9.08
N LEU A 192 8.88 -10.96 7.78
CA LEU A 192 9.31 -9.66 7.26
C LEU A 192 8.23 -8.58 7.43
N LEU A 193 6.95 -8.92 7.21
CA LEU A 193 5.82 -7.98 7.37
C LEU A 193 5.61 -7.61 8.83
N VAL A 194 5.62 -8.60 9.74
CA VAL A 194 5.55 -8.39 11.19
C VAL A 194 6.65 -7.41 11.62
N SER A 195 7.89 -7.69 11.21
CA SER A 195 9.04 -6.85 11.54
C SER A 195 8.95 -5.43 11.00
N ALA A 196 8.30 -5.24 9.85
CA ALA A 196 8.19 -3.94 9.17
C ALA A 196 7.01 -3.09 9.64
N LEU A 197 5.89 -3.70 10.06
CA LEU A 197 4.64 -2.99 10.35
C LEU A 197 4.28 -2.91 11.83
N GLU A 198 4.75 -3.82 12.70
CA GLU A 198 4.44 -3.84 14.14
C GLU A 198 5.47 -3.11 15.03
N GLN A 199 6.25 -2.18 14.47
CA GLN A 199 7.19 -1.34 15.23
C GLN A 199 6.53 -0.15 15.93
#